data_AF-A0A2A5V576-F1
#
_entry.id   AF-A0A2A5V576-F1
#
_cell.length_a   1.000
_cell.length_b   1.000
_cell.length_c   1.000
_cell.angle_alpha   90.00
_cell.angle_beta   90.00
_cell.angle_gamma   90.00
#
_symmetry.space_group_name_H-M   'P 1'
#
loop_
_entity.id
_entity.type
_entity.pdbx_description
1 polymer ?
#
loop_
_entity_poly.entity_id
_entity_poly.type
_entity_poly.pdbx_seq_one_letter_code
_entity_poly.pdbx_strand_id
1 'polypeptide(L)'
;MLVITVLLVVFIFTFKSLASYIKKIRTGDPNESDTTYWMFSYDFKSPNKDWVPENKNLLAKKRARNFLVFILYLNAFGIFLLLNSFTAHLLNFIVNPEFSYPV
;
A
#
# COMPACT_ATOMS: atom_id res chain seq x y z
N MET A 1 -9.95 17.70 -11.25
CA MET A 1 -9.49 16.52 -12.03
C MET A 1 -7.99 16.43 -12.14
N LEU A 2 -7.31 17.37 -12.81
CA LEU A 2 -5.88 17.29 -13.11
C LEU A 2 -5.02 17.01 -11.87
N VAL A 3 -5.18 17.79 -10.79
CA VAL A 3 -4.42 17.59 -9.55
C VAL A 3 -4.61 16.18 -8.98
N ILE A 4 -5.85 15.71 -8.91
CA ILE A 4 -6.18 14.37 -8.41
C ILE A 4 -5.53 13.30 -9.30
N THR A 5 -5.59 13.46 -10.62
CA THR A 5 -4.97 12.55 -11.59
C THR A 5 -3.44 12.53 -11.43
N VAL A 6 -2.79 13.68 -11.30
CA VAL A 6 -1.34 13.77 -11.07
C VAL A 6 -0.96 13.10 -9.75
N LEU A 7 -1.70 13.38 -8.67
CA LEU A 7 -1.48 12.73 -7.38
C LEU A 7 -1.67 11.21 -7.44
N LEU A 8 -2.69 10.72 -8.16
CA LEU A 8 -2.90 9.28 -8.37
C LEU A 8 -1.71 8.64 -9.07
N VAL A 9 -1.19 9.26 -10.14
CA VAL A 9 0.00 8.75 -10.85
C VAL A 9 1.21 8.68 -9.92
N VAL A 10 1.46 9.73 -9.14
CA VAL A 10 2.55 9.77 -8.16
C VAL A 10 2.40 8.66 -7.13
N PHE A 11 1.23 8.52 -6.51
CA PHE A 11 0.99 7.51 -5.48
C PHE A 11 1.12 6.08 -6.03
N ILE A 12 0.56 5.79 -7.21
CA ILE A 12 0.69 4.48 -7.86
C ILE A 12 2.16 4.16 -8.15
N PHE A 13 2.93 5.13 -8.64
CA PHE A 13 4.36 4.95 -8.89
C PHE A 13 5.15 4.70 -7.59
N THR A 14 4.85 5.46 -6.54
CA THR A 14 5.43 5.25 -5.21
C THR A 14 5.06 3.88 -4.65
N PHE A 15 3.81 3.43 -4.79
CA PHE A 15 3.37 2.10 -4.37
C PHE A 15 4.17 1.00 -5.07
N LYS A 16 4.31 1.09 -6.40
CA LYS A 16 5.10 0.13 -7.19
C LYS A 16 6.57 0.11 -6.77
N SER A 17 7.15 1.28 -6.55
CA SER A 17 8.54 1.44 -6.10
C SER A 17 8.75 0.82 -4.71
N LEU A 18 7.86 1.11 -3.76
CA LEU A 18 7.87 0.54 -2.42
C LEU A 18 7.70 -0.98 -2.46
N ALA A 19 6.74 -1.49 -3.22
CA ALA A 19 6.50 -2.92 -3.36
C ALA A 19 7.75 -3.64 -3.90
N SER A 20 8.41 -3.08 -4.93
CA SER A 20 9.66 -3.63 -5.46
C SER A 20 10.79 -3.58 -4.43
N TYR A 21 10.90 -2.50 -3.66
CA TYR A 21 11.90 -2.36 -2.62
C TYR A 21 11.71 -3.35 -1.47
N ILE A 22 10.47 -3.49 -0.97
CA ILE A 22 10.14 -4.44 0.11
C ILE A 22 10.43 -5.89 -0.30
N LYS A 23 10.12 -6.27 -1.55
CA LYS A 23 10.43 -7.62 -2.08
C LYS A 23 11.92 -7.97 -2.05
N LYS A 24 12.80 -6.96 -2.14
CA LYS A 24 14.27 -7.14 -2.06
C LYS A 24 14.74 -7.34 -0.61
N ILE A 25 13.98 -6.88 0.39
CA ILE A 25 14.33 -7.04 1.80
C ILE A 25 13.82 -8.40 2.28
N ARG A 26 14.73 -9.38 2.33
CA ARG A 26 14.46 -10.72 2.86
C ARG A 26 14.96 -10.85 4.28
N THR A 27 14.09 -11.29 5.18
CA THR A 27 14.45 -11.58 6.58
C THR A 27 14.85 -13.04 6.78
N GLY A 28 14.68 -13.89 5.76
CA GLY A 28 15.03 -15.30 5.78
C GLY A 28 13.89 -16.21 6.24
N ASP A 29 12.68 -15.67 6.42
CA ASP A 29 11.47 -16.46 6.69
C ASP A 29 11.05 -17.22 5.42
N PRO A 30 10.82 -18.54 5.47
CA PRO A 30 10.41 -19.33 4.30
C PRO A 30 9.04 -18.92 3.74
N ASN A 31 8.20 -18.25 4.52
CA ASN A 31 6.89 -17.78 4.08
C ASN A 31 6.95 -16.40 3.40
N GLU A 32 8.09 -15.70 3.46
CA GLU A 32 8.32 -14.48 2.69
C GLU A 32 8.49 -14.84 1.21
N SER A 33 7.62 -14.29 0.37
CA SER A 33 7.64 -14.47 -1.08
C SER A 33 7.30 -13.15 -1.78
N ASP A 34 7.38 -13.15 -3.11
CA ASP A 34 6.96 -12.00 -3.91
C ASP A 34 5.45 -11.74 -3.88
N THR A 35 4.66 -12.70 -3.37
CA THR A 35 3.21 -12.60 -3.20
C THR A 35 2.79 -12.19 -1.79
N THR A 36 3.61 -12.51 -0.77
CA THR A 36 3.36 -12.18 0.66
C THR A 36 4.15 -10.96 1.14
N TYR A 37 4.77 -10.19 0.23
CA TYR A 37 5.59 -9.03 0.56
C TYR A 37 4.87 -7.94 1.37
N TRP A 38 3.55 -7.87 1.26
CA TRP A 38 2.70 -6.91 1.97
C TRP A 38 2.36 -7.33 3.40
N MET A 39 2.67 -8.57 3.79
CA MET A 39 2.38 -9.08 5.14
C MET A 39 3.46 -8.62 6.12
N PHE A 40 3.04 -8.36 7.36
CA PHE A 40 3.96 -8.11 8.46
C PHE A 40 4.69 -9.38 8.86
N SER A 41 5.87 -9.24 9.43
CA SER A 41 6.69 -10.41 9.83
C SER A 41 6.02 -11.30 10.88
N TYR A 42 5.07 -10.76 11.66
CA TYR A 42 4.33 -11.52 12.68
C TYR A 42 3.05 -12.17 12.15
N ASP A 43 2.64 -11.88 10.91
CA ASP A 43 1.53 -12.56 10.25
C ASP A 43 1.93 -13.98 9.84
N PHE A 44 3.23 -14.24 9.71
CA PHE A 44 3.78 -15.57 9.47
C PHE A 44 3.79 -16.39 10.75
N LYS A 45 3.37 -17.66 10.63
CA LYS A 45 3.38 -18.59 11.76
C LYS A 45 4.81 -18.88 12.18
N SER A 46 5.11 -18.65 13.47
CA SER A 46 6.40 -19.02 14.05
C SER A 46 6.67 -20.52 13.85
N PRO A 47 7.86 -20.90 13.36
CA PRO A 47 8.24 -22.30 13.23
C PRO A 47 8.44 -22.98 14.60
N ASN A 48 8.83 -22.22 15.63
CA ASN A 48 9.01 -22.73 16.99
C ASN A 48 7.72 -22.61 17.80
N LYS A 49 7.36 -23.71 18.51
CA LYS A 49 6.27 -23.73 19.51
C LYS A 49 6.65 -22.98 20.79
N ASP A 50 7.92 -23.01 21.15
CA ASP A 50 8.45 -22.36 22.35
C ASP A 50 9.09 -21.02 22.01
N TRP A 51 8.85 -20.01 22.86
CA TRP A 51 9.39 -18.68 22.66
C TRP A 51 10.88 -18.66 23.02
N VAL A 52 11.70 -18.24 22.06
CA VAL A 52 13.14 -18.03 22.23
C VAL A 52 13.50 -16.63 21.71
N PRO A 53 14.31 -15.84 22.44
CA PRO A 53 14.69 -14.51 21.98
C PRO A 53 15.45 -14.57 20.65
N GLU A 54 14.93 -13.85 19.66
CA GLU A 54 15.50 -13.78 18.32
C GLU A 54 16.75 -12.88 18.28
N ASN A 55 17.63 -13.11 17.30
CA ASN A 55 18.83 -12.30 17.11
C ASN A 55 18.47 -10.80 16.92
N LYS A 56 19.14 -9.92 17.66
CA LYS A 56 18.88 -8.46 17.64
C LYS A 56 18.99 -7.84 16.23
N ASN A 57 19.92 -8.31 15.41
CA ASN A 57 20.09 -7.83 14.03
C ASN A 57 18.94 -8.26 13.13
N LEU A 58 18.43 -9.48 13.32
CA LEU A 58 17.26 -10.00 12.60
C LEU A 58 16.00 -9.22 12.99
N LEU A 59 15.82 -8.95 14.28
CA LEU A 59 14.72 -8.14 14.79
C LEU A 59 14.74 -6.71 14.23
N ALA A 60 15.93 -6.09 14.12
CA ALA A 60 16.07 -4.77 13.50
C ALA A 60 15.65 -4.78 12.02
N LYS A 61 16.05 -5.80 11.25
CA LYS A 61 15.63 -5.97 9.85
C LYS A 61 14.12 -6.18 9.71
N LYS A 62 13.52 -7.03 10.54
CA LYS A 62 12.06 -7.26 10.56
C LYS A 62 11.30 -5.97 10.86
N ARG A 63 11.73 -5.19 11.86
CA ARG A 63 11.11 -3.88 12.19
C ARG A 63 11.22 -2.89 11.04
N ALA A 64 12.38 -2.79 10.39
CA ALA A 64 12.56 -1.91 9.24
C ALA A 64 11.65 -2.31 8.07
N ARG A 65 11.57 -3.61 7.74
CA ARG A 65 10.67 -4.14 6.72
C ARG A 65 9.20 -3.84 7.05
N ASN A 66 8.79 -4.10 8.29
CA ASN A 66 7.41 -3.86 8.76
C ASN A 66 7.05 -2.36 8.69
N PHE A 67 7.98 -1.47 9.00
CA PHE A 67 7.76 -0.03 8.85
C PHE A 67 7.52 0.36 7.38
N LEU A 68 8.24 -0.23 6.43
CA LEU A 68 8.01 -0.01 5.00
C LEU A 68 6.65 -0.57 4.54
N VAL A 69 6.26 -1.75 5.05
CA VAL A 69 4.92 -2.33 4.81
C VAL A 69 3.83 -1.41 5.37
N PHE A 70 4.04 -0.81 6.54
CA PHE A 70 3.12 0.18 7.09
C PHE A 70 2.99 1.42 6.18
N ILE A 71 4.11 1.95 5.66
CA ILE A 71 4.08 3.05 4.68
C ILE A 71 3.36 2.63 3.40
N LEU A 72 3.56 1.39 2.93
CA LEU A 72 2.86 0.85 1.77
C LEU A 72 1.34 0.87 1.99
N TYR A 73 0.86 0.52 3.19
CA TYR A 73 -0.56 0.60 3.54
C TYR A 73 -1.08 2.03 3.59
N LEU A 74 -0.33 2.99 4.17
CA LEU A 74 -0.71 4.40 4.14
C LEU A 74 -0.82 4.93 2.70
N ASN A 75 0.10 4.51 1.82
CA ASN A 75 0.04 4.86 0.41
C ASN A 75 -1.20 4.27 -0.27
N ALA A 76 -1.48 2.98 -0.07
CA ALA A 76 -2.69 2.32 -0.59
C ALA A 76 -3.97 3.00 -0.12
N PHE A 77 -4.03 3.40 1.15
CA PHE A 77 -5.15 4.17 1.70
C PHE A 77 -5.29 5.54 1.02
N GLY A 78 -4.18 6.24 0.78
CA GLY A 78 -4.18 7.48 0.00
C GLY A 78 -4.70 7.29 -1.43
N ILE A 79 -4.28 6.23 -2.12
CA ILE A 79 -4.80 5.87 -3.45
C ILE A 79 -6.31 5.65 -3.39
N PHE A 80 -6.80 4.92 -2.39
CA PHE A 80 -8.23 4.68 -2.22
C PHE A 80 -9.03 5.99 -2.07
N LEU A 81 -8.57 6.93 -1.25
CA LEU A 81 -9.25 8.23 -1.08
C LEU A 81 -9.23 9.05 -2.38
N LEU A 82 -8.10 9.08 -3.09
CA LEU A 82 -7.98 9.80 -4.35
C LEU A 82 -8.85 9.19 -5.45
N LEU A 83 -8.95 7.87 -5.52
CA LEU A 83 -9.84 7.19 -6.47
C LEU A 83 -11.31 7.47 -6.18
N ASN A 84 -11.73 7.46 -4.91
CA ASN A 84 -13.10 7.84 -4.55
C ASN A 84 -13.40 9.28 -4.96
N SER A 85 -12.49 10.20 -4.67
CA SER A 85 -12.63 11.60 -5.09
C SER A 85 -12.71 11.70 -6.61
N PHE A 86 -11.82 11.03 -7.36
CA PHE A 86 -11.83 11.00 -8.81
C PHE A 86 -13.15 10.46 -9.38
N THR A 87 -13.68 9.38 -8.82
CA THR A 87 -14.94 8.77 -9.26
C THR A 87 -16.13 9.70 -9.03
N ALA A 88 -16.24 10.34 -7.86
CA ALA A 88 -17.32 11.31 -7.59
C ALA A 88 -17.31 12.47 -8.59
N HIS A 89 -16.11 12.95 -8.87
CA HIS A 89 -15.84 13.99 -9.82
C HIS A 89 -16.16 13.59 -11.28
N LEU A 90 -15.78 12.38 -11.68
CA LEU A 90 -16.12 11.81 -12.98
C LEU A 90 -17.64 11.63 -13.12
N LEU A 91 -18.30 11.16 -12.06
CA LEU A 91 -19.75 11.01 -12.02
C LEU A 91 -20.44 12.36 -12.20
N ASN A 92 -19.99 13.40 -11.49
CA ASN A 92 -20.51 14.76 -11.69
C ASN A 92 -20.33 15.24 -13.12
N PHE A 93 -19.22 14.91 -13.79
CA PHE A 93 -19.03 15.28 -15.20
C PHE A 93 -19.99 14.54 -16.13
N ILE A 94 -20.23 13.24 -15.90
CA ILE A 94 -21.11 12.40 -16.72
C ILE A 94 -22.59 12.76 -16.51
N VAL A 95 -22.97 13.02 -15.25
CA VAL A 95 -24.35 13.19 -14.79
C VAL A 95 -24.71 14.67 -14.65
N ASN A 96 -24.01 15.61 -15.31
CA ASN A 96 -24.46 17.00 -15.34
C ASN A 96 -25.38 17.22 -16.56
N PRO A 97 -26.71 16.97 -16.48
CA PRO A 97 -27.61 17.49 -17.46
C PRO A 97 -27.60 19.01 -17.32
N GLU A 98 -27.16 19.71 -18.35
CA GLU A 98 -27.59 21.09 -18.56
C GLU A 98 -29.12 21.04 -18.76
N PHE A 99 -29.90 21.01 -17.68
CA PHE A 99 -31.31 21.34 -17.76
C PHE A 99 -31.38 22.84 -18.01
N SER A 100 -31.35 23.24 -19.29
CA SER A 100 -31.89 24.53 -19.70
C SER A 100 -33.39 24.46 -19.45
N TYR A 101 -33.84 24.99 -18.31
CA TYR A 101 -35.26 25.26 -18.17
C TYR A 101 -35.64 26.29 -19.25
N PRO A 102 -36.60 25.99 -20.14
CA PRO A 102 -37.15 27.04 -20.97
C PRO A 102 -37.82 28.06 -20.04
N VAL A 103 -37.32 29.29 -20.08
CA VAL A 103 -37.99 30.46 -19.49
C VAL A 103 -39.22 30.79 -20.33
#